data_AF-A0A498MXP5-F1
#
_entry.id   AF-A0A498MXP5-F1
#
_cell.length_a   1.000
_cell.length_b   1.000
_cell.length_c   1.000
_cell.angle_alpha   90.00
_cell.angle_beta   90.00
_cell.angle_gamma   90.00
#
_symmetry.space_group_name_H-M   'P 1'
#
loop_
_entity.id
_entity.type
_entity.pdbx_description
1 polymer ?
#
loop_
_entity_poly.entity_id
_entity_poly.type
_entity_poly.pdbx_seq_one_letter_code
_entity_poly.pdbx_strand_id
1 'polypeptide(L)'
;MAVEKRLAYSIVQFLRDQTHCGSLNSDEQESLEGNNHMKEENYSSAVECYTKAIELDQRNAVYYCNRAAAHSKLGNYTEATGDCERAIAIDPSYSKAYGRMGLALTSMSKYPEAISYFNKALVLDPENDTYKSNLKIAEQKQKEASSPTATGLGFDMASLINNPAFISMAASVMQNQQVQQLGQQFAQQIQQQNPELIEQLRNHIRSRSFSGSAEEHS
;
A
#
# COMPACT_ATOMS: atom_id res chain seq x y z
N MET A 1 8.88 -63.57 -19.19
CA MET A 1 8.48 -62.40 -20.01
C MET A 1 7.59 -61.38 -19.30
N ALA A 2 6.32 -61.64 -18.96
CA ALA A 2 5.44 -60.60 -18.39
C ALA A 2 5.79 -60.23 -16.93
N VAL A 3 6.20 -61.20 -16.12
CA VAL A 3 6.58 -61.02 -14.71
C VAL A 3 7.91 -60.27 -14.57
N GLU A 4 8.91 -60.62 -15.39
CA GLU A 4 10.19 -59.90 -15.45
C GLU A 4 10.04 -58.43 -15.85
N LYS A 5 9.14 -58.12 -16.79
CA LYS A 5 8.86 -56.74 -17.19
C LYS A 5 8.23 -55.92 -16.05
N ARG A 6 7.34 -56.52 -15.26
CA ARG A 6 6.75 -55.87 -14.07
C ARG A 6 7.79 -55.65 -12.98
N LEU A 7 8.65 -56.65 -12.73
CA LEU A 7 9.72 -56.55 -11.76
C LEU A 7 10.74 -55.47 -12.15
N ALA A 8 11.16 -55.44 -13.42
CA ALA A 8 12.04 -54.39 -13.94
C ALA A 8 11.41 -53.00 -13.81
N TYR A 9 10.12 -52.86 -14.11
CA TYR A 9 9.40 -51.59 -13.94
C TYR A 9 9.33 -51.14 -12.48
N SER A 10 9.00 -52.05 -11.56
CA SER A 10 8.96 -51.76 -10.12
C SER A 10 10.33 -51.40 -9.55
N ILE A 11 11.41 -52.04 -10.02
CA ILE A 11 12.79 -51.71 -9.63
C ILE A 11 13.18 -50.33 -10.16
N VAL A 12 12.83 -50.00 -11.41
CA VAL A 12 13.11 -48.68 -12.00
C VAL A 12 12.34 -47.57 -11.27
N GLN A 13 11.07 -47.81 -10.89
CA GLN A 13 10.29 -46.86 -10.09
C GLN A 13 10.88 -46.71 -8.68
N PHE A 14 11.23 -47.81 -8.03
CA PHE A 14 11.85 -47.79 -6.70
C PHE A 14 13.21 -47.07 -6.69
N LEU A 15 14.05 -47.29 -7.72
CA LEU A 15 15.33 -46.59 -7.86
C LEU A 15 15.14 -45.10 -8.16
N ARG A 16 14.12 -44.74 -8.96
CA ARG A 16 13.73 -43.34 -9.20
C ARG A 16 13.30 -42.66 -7.89
N ASP A 17 12.50 -43.34 -7.08
CA ASP A 17 12.05 -42.85 -5.78
C ASP A 17 13.20 -42.74 -4.77
N GLN A 18 14.16 -43.69 -4.79
CA GLN A 18 15.36 -43.63 -3.95
C GLN A 18 16.34 -42.52 -4.37
N THR A 19 16.42 -42.16 -5.64
CA THR A 19 17.23 -41.00 -6.10
C THR A 19 16.65 -39.65 -5.67
N HIS A 20 15.37 -39.59 -5.26
CA HIS A 20 14.73 -38.36 -4.75
C HIS A 20 14.95 -38.10 -3.27
N CYS A 21 15.62 -38.98 -2.52
CA CYS A 21 15.77 -38.82 -1.07
C CYS A 21 16.91 -37.87 -0.62
N GLY A 22 17.52 -37.10 -1.55
CA GLY A 22 18.60 -36.15 -1.23
C GLY A 22 18.93 -35.11 -2.30
N SER A 23 18.10 -34.97 -3.34
CA SER A 23 18.19 -33.92 -4.37
C SER A 23 17.06 -32.94 -4.13
N LEU A 24 17.34 -31.63 -4.13
CA LEU A 24 16.29 -30.62 -4.21
C LEU A 24 15.38 -30.95 -5.40
N ASN A 25 14.07 -30.82 -5.23
CA ASN A 25 13.16 -30.92 -6.36
C ASN A 25 13.46 -29.77 -7.36
N SER A 26 13.10 -29.93 -8.63
CA SER A 26 13.48 -28.95 -9.68
C SER A 26 12.98 -27.53 -9.38
N ASP A 27 11.83 -27.40 -8.73
CA ASP A 27 11.24 -26.15 -8.27
C ASP A 27 12.02 -25.53 -7.11
N GLU A 28 12.45 -26.35 -6.15
CA GLU A 28 13.26 -25.90 -5.02
C GLU A 28 14.65 -25.43 -5.48
N GLN A 29 15.23 -26.07 -6.49
CA GLN A 29 16.49 -25.64 -7.10
C GLN A 29 16.34 -24.27 -7.76
N GLU A 30 15.30 -24.07 -8.57
CA GLU A 30 15.01 -22.76 -9.18
C GLU A 30 14.73 -21.69 -8.12
N SER A 31 13.99 -22.01 -7.06
CA SER A 31 13.79 -21.08 -5.95
C SER A 31 15.07 -20.78 -5.20
N LEU A 32 15.98 -21.74 -5.04
CA LEU A 32 17.27 -21.52 -4.39
C LEU A 32 18.16 -20.59 -5.23
N GLU A 33 18.18 -20.78 -6.55
CA GLU A 33 18.90 -19.89 -7.45
C GLU A 33 18.30 -18.47 -7.43
N GLY A 34 16.97 -18.37 -7.42
CA GLY A 34 16.28 -17.10 -7.21
C GLY A 34 16.68 -16.42 -5.90
N ASN A 35 16.84 -17.18 -4.81
CA ASN A 35 17.32 -16.65 -3.53
C ASN A 35 18.78 -16.19 -3.61
N ASN A 36 19.63 -16.85 -4.40
CA ASN A 36 21.02 -16.43 -4.61
C ASN A 36 21.07 -15.10 -5.38
N HIS A 37 20.31 -14.98 -6.48
CA HIS A 37 20.18 -13.73 -7.21
C HIS A 37 19.61 -12.58 -6.35
N MET A 38 18.70 -12.86 -5.41
CA MET A 38 18.25 -11.86 -4.44
C MET A 38 19.39 -11.33 -3.55
N LYS A 39 20.34 -12.19 -3.15
CA LYS A 39 21.50 -11.79 -2.34
C LYS A 39 22.52 -10.97 -3.14
N GLU A 40 22.62 -11.26 -4.43
CA GLU A 40 23.46 -10.54 -5.39
C GLU A 40 22.81 -9.24 -5.90
N GLU A 41 21.59 -8.94 -5.45
CA GLU A 41 20.78 -7.82 -5.94
C GLU A 41 20.40 -7.90 -7.43
N ASN A 42 20.55 -9.09 -8.04
CA ASN A 42 20.15 -9.41 -9.41
C ASN A 42 18.65 -9.71 -9.49
N TYR A 43 17.82 -8.73 -9.18
CA TYR A 43 16.38 -8.93 -8.97
C TYR A 43 15.62 -9.43 -10.22
N SER A 44 16.04 -9.03 -11.43
CA SER A 44 15.42 -9.51 -12.68
C SER A 44 15.61 -11.03 -12.85
N SER A 45 16.84 -11.52 -12.66
CA SER A 45 17.13 -12.96 -12.72
C SER A 45 16.42 -13.72 -11.59
N ALA A 46 16.30 -13.10 -10.39
CA ALA A 46 15.52 -13.69 -9.31
C ALA A 46 14.04 -13.90 -9.70
N VAL A 47 13.42 -12.92 -10.38
CA VAL A 47 12.05 -13.06 -10.90
C VAL A 47 11.93 -14.22 -11.89
N GLU A 48 12.88 -14.37 -12.80
CA GLU A 48 12.89 -15.49 -13.77
C GLU A 48 12.96 -16.85 -13.07
N CYS A 49 13.88 -17.00 -12.11
CA CYS A 49 14.03 -18.22 -11.32
C CYS A 49 12.75 -18.56 -10.52
N TYR A 50 12.17 -17.59 -9.80
CA TYR A 50 10.91 -17.85 -9.10
C TYR A 50 9.74 -18.14 -10.04
N THR A 51 9.75 -17.57 -11.25
CA THR A 51 8.72 -17.88 -12.27
C THR A 51 8.81 -19.33 -12.71
N LYS A 52 10.02 -19.84 -12.97
CA LYS A 52 10.23 -21.27 -13.26
C LYS A 52 9.83 -22.15 -12.09
N ALA A 53 10.18 -21.76 -10.86
CA ALA A 53 9.75 -22.50 -9.66
C ALA A 53 8.22 -22.57 -9.55
N ILE A 54 7.51 -21.48 -9.86
CA ILE A 54 6.04 -21.43 -9.88
C ILE A 54 5.44 -22.28 -11.02
N GLU A 55 6.06 -22.30 -12.20
CA GLU A 55 5.63 -23.16 -13.30
C GLU A 55 5.69 -24.66 -12.94
N LEU A 56 6.68 -25.03 -12.12
CA LEU A 56 6.88 -26.38 -11.61
C LEU A 56 5.95 -26.71 -10.42
N ASP A 57 5.77 -25.80 -9.47
CA ASP A 57 4.79 -25.91 -8.39
C ASP A 57 4.00 -24.60 -8.18
N GLN A 58 2.76 -24.61 -8.66
CA GLN A 58 1.83 -23.48 -8.57
C GLN A 58 1.16 -23.35 -7.19
N ARG A 59 1.35 -24.31 -6.28
CA ARG A 59 0.72 -24.34 -4.95
C ARG A 59 1.66 -23.94 -3.83
N ASN A 60 2.86 -23.47 -4.15
CA ASN A 60 3.81 -23.01 -3.15
C ASN A 60 3.71 -21.49 -2.93
N ALA A 61 3.10 -21.08 -1.81
CA ALA A 61 2.94 -19.66 -1.45
C ALA A 61 4.29 -18.93 -1.29
N VAL A 62 5.37 -19.66 -0.95
CA VAL A 62 6.70 -19.07 -0.74
C VAL A 62 7.26 -18.52 -2.05
N TYR A 63 7.07 -19.21 -3.17
CA TYR A 63 7.62 -18.77 -4.46
C TYR A 63 6.98 -17.47 -4.94
N TYR A 64 5.66 -17.36 -4.85
CA TYR A 64 4.96 -16.11 -5.13
C TYR A 64 5.41 -14.99 -4.19
N CYS A 65 5.50 -15.25 -2.88
CA CYS A 65 5.95 -14.22 -1.93
C CYS A 65 7.39 -13.77 -2.16
N ASN A 66 8.28 -14.66 -2.59
CA ASN A 66 9.66 -14.32 -2.92
C ASN A 66 9.75 -13.55 -4.24
N ARG A 67 8.97 -13.93 -5.26
CA ARG A 67 8.86 -13.19 -6.51
C ARG A 67 8.27 -11.79 -6.29
N ALA A 68 7.28 -11.64 -5.42
CA ALA A 68 6.76 -10.34 -5.00
C ALA A 68 7.83 -9.45 -4.38
N ALA A 69 8.74 -10.02 -3.58
CA ALA A 69 9.86 -9.29 -3.01
C ALA A 69 10.83 -8.80 -4.09
N ALA A 70 11.13 -9.63 -5.10
CA ALA A 70 11.96 -9.25 -6.24
C ALA A 70 11.30 -8.16 -7.10
N HIS A 71 10.01 -8.30 -7.41
CA HIS A 71 9.23 -7.26 -8.09
C HIS A 71 9.22 -5.93 -7.33
N SER A 72 9.06 -5.97 -6.00
CA SER A 72 9.11 -4.76 -5.17
C SER A 72 10.47 -4.06 -5.26
N LYS A 73 11.58 -4.81 -5.36
CA LYS A 73 12.93 -4.26 -5.52
C LYS A 73 13.15 -3.64 -6.89
N LEU A 74 12.45 -4.11 -7.92
CA LEU A 74 12.43 -3.54 -9.26
C LEU A 74 11.47 -2.33 -9.41
N GLY A 75 10.64 -2.04 -8.40
CA GLY A 75 9.59 -1.02 -8.48
C GLY A 75 8.30 -1.50 -9.16
N ASN A 76 8.20 -2.79 -9.48
CA ASN A 76 7.05 -3.42 -10.13
C ASN A 76 5.98 -3.76 -9.09
N TYR A 77 5.40 -2.72 -8.48
CA TYR A 77 4.52 -2.90 -7.32
C TYR A 77 3.19 -3.59 -7.66
N THR A 78 2.66 -3.39 -8.88
CA THR A 78 1.42 -4.03 -9.33
C THR A 78 1.58 -5.55 -9.41
N GLU A 79 2.68 -6.01 -9.98
CA GLU A 79 3.05 -7.42 -10.06
C GLU A 79 3.30 -8.00 -8.66
N ALA A 80 4.00 -7.24 -7.80
CA ALA A 80 4.23 -7.62 -6.42
C ALA A 80 2.91 -7.82 -5.65
N THR A 81 1.92 -6.92 -5.83
CA THR A 81 0.60 -7.10 -5.21
C THR A 81 -0.12 -8.34 -5.73
N GLY A 82 -0.07 -8.61 -7.05
CA GLY A 82 -0.71 -9.80 -7.62
C GLY A 82 -0.10 -11.11 -7.09
N ASP A 83 1.22 -11.16 -6.96
CA ASP A 83 1.90 -12.31 -6.36
C ASP A 83 1.58 -12.47 -4.88
N CYS A 84 1.45 -11.38 -4.12
CA CYS A 84 1.02 -11.44 -2.72
C CYS A 84 -0.41 -11.96 -2.59
N GLU A 85 -1.35 -11.55 -3.46
CA GLU A 85 -2.71 -12.09 -3.48
C GLU A 85 -2.71 -13.61 -3.74
N ARG A 86 -1.89 -14.07 -4.69
CA ARG A 86 -1.74 -15.51 -4.96
C ARG A 86 -1.17 -16.25 -3.76
N ALA A 87 -0.12 -15.72 -3.13
CA ALA A 87 0.47 -16.33 -1.94
C ALA A 87 -0.55 -16.44 -0.79
N ILE A 88 -1.34 -15.38 -0.54
CA ILE A 88 -2.40 -15.36 0.48
C ILE A 88 -3.54 -16.33 0.15
N ALA A 89 -3.92 -16.45 -1.12
CA ALA A 89 -4.95 -17.39 -1.55
C ALA A 89 -4.53 -18.85 -1.35
N ILE A 90 -3.24 -19.14 -1.50
CA ILE A 90 -2.65 -20.47 -1.28
C ILE A 90 -2.50 -20.76 0.22
N ASP A 91 -1.89 -19.82 0.97
CA ASP A 91 -1.70 -19.92 2.41
C ASP A 91 -2.16 -18.63 3.10
N PRO A 92 -3.42 -18.61 3.60
CA PRO A 92 -3.97 -17.46 4.31
C PRO A 92 -3.28 -17.16 5.66
N SER A 93 -2.47 -18.09 6.18
CA SER A 93 -1.71 -17.93 7.42
C SER A 93 -0.30 -17.39 7.20
N TYR A 94 0.12 -17.18 5.95
CA TYR A 94 1.48 -16.77 5.63
C TYR A 94 1.71 -15.26 5.86
N SER A 95 2.09 -14.90 7.09
CA SER A 95 2.28 -13.51 7.55
C SER A 95 3.18 -12.67 6.62
N LYS A 96 4.24 -13.26 6.05
CA LYS A 96 5.15 -12.58 5.12
C LYS A 96 4.46 -12.05 3.87
N ALA A 97 3.47 -12.76 3.33
CA ALA A 97 2.73 -12.29 2.15
C ALA A 97 1.93 -11.01 2.45
N TYR A 98 1.27 -10.94 3.62
CA TYR A 98 0.57 -9.73 4.08
C TYR A 98 1.54 -8.57 4.32
N GLY A 99 2.69 -8.83 4.94
CA GLY A 99 3.72 -7.81 5.15
C GLY A 99 4.30 -7.26 3.84
N ARG A 100 4.52 -8.11 2.83
CA ARG A 100 4.95 -7.71 1.48
C ARG A 100 3.87 -6.93 0.73
N MET A 101 2.61 -7.34 0.84
CA MET A 101 1.47 -6.61 0.30
C MET A 101 1.41 -5.18 0.87
N GLY A 102 1.51 -5.04 2.20
CA GLY A 102 1.53 -3.73 2.85
C GLY A 102 2.67 -2.83 2.37
N LEU A 103 3.87 -3.40 2.15
CA LEU A 103 5.01 -2.67 1.60
C LEU A 103 4.76 -2.18 0.17
N ALA A 104 4.28 -3.07 -0.72
CA ALA A 104 3.98 -2.70 -2.10
C ALA A 104 2.89 -1.62 -2.18
N LEU A 105 1.82 -1.74 -1.40
CA LEU A 105 0.74 -0.74 -1.31
C LEU A 105 1.24 0.61 -0.77
N THR A 106 2.14 0.59 0.21
CA THR A 106 2.77 1.82 0.74
C THR A 106 3.58 2.53 -0.36
N SER A 107 4.30 1.78 -1.20
CA SER A 107 5.03 2.33 -2.34
C SER A 107 4.11 2.88 -3.44
N MET A 108 2.89 2.36 -3.54
CA MET A 108 1.84 2.87 -4.43
C MET A 108 1.01 4.02 -3.82
N SER A 109 1.40 4.55 -2.65
CA SER A 109 0.65 5.56 -1.89
C SER A 109 -0.76 5.14 -1.48
N LYS A 110 -1.06 3.83 -1.46
CA LYS A 110 -2.33 3.25 -1.01
C LYS A 110 -2.26 2.94 0.48
N TYR A 111 -2.10 4.00 1.28
CA TYR A 111 -1.83 3.89 2.71
C TYR A 111 -2.95 3.21 3.53
N PRO A 112 -4.25 3.51 3.31
CA PRO A 112 -5.33 2.85 4.05
C PRO A 112 -5.32 1.33 3.90
N GLU A 113 -5.12 0.84 2.68
CA GLU A 113 -5.04 -0.57 2.37
C GLU A 113 -3.77 -1.19 2.96
N ALA A 114 -2.61 -0.52 2.83
CA ALA A 114 -1.35 -0.97 3.41
C ALA A 114 -1.46 -1.21 4.93
N ILE A 115 -2.08 -0.27 5.66
CA ILE A 115 -2.33 -0.37 7.10
C ILE A 115 -3.16 -1.60 7.43
N SER A 116 -4.22 -1.88 6.67
CA SER A 116 -5.05 -3.07 6.86
C SER A 116 -4.24 -4.37 6.72
N TYR A 117 -3.40 -4.45 5.68
CA TYR A 117 -2.53 -5.61 5.46
C TYR A 117 -1.44 -5.77 6.52
N PHE A 118 -0.82 -4.68 6.99
CA PHE A 118 0.15 -4.76 8.09
C PHE A 118 -0.50 -5.20 9.41
N ASN A 119 -1.70 -4.71 9.72
CA ASN A 119 -2.45 -5.17 10.89
C ASN A 119 -2.76 -6.68 10.79
N LYS A 120 -3.16 -7.16 9.60
CA LYS A 120 -3.38 -8.59 9.39
C LYS A 120 -2.09 -9.40 9.54
N ALA A 121 -0.95 -8.90 9.06
CA ALA A 121 0.35 -9.52 9.27
C ALA A 121 0.72 -9.61 10.76
N LEU A 122 0.44 -8.57 11.54
CA LEU A 122 0.67 -8.53 12.99
C LEU A 122 -0.30 -9.40 13.80
N VAL A 123 -1.50 -9.67 13.29
CA VAL A 123 -2.38 -10.69 13.90
C VAL A 123 -1.76 -12.09 13.78
N LEU A 124 -1.06 -12.37 12.66
CA LEU A 124 -0.42 -13.66 12.41
C LEU A 124 0.96 -13.77 13.07
N ASP A 125 1.71 -12.67 13.15
CA ASP A 125 3.04 -12.59 13.76
C ASP A 125 3.19 -11.29 14.59
N PRO A 126 2.68 -11.30 15.85
CA PRO A 126 2.59 -10.09 16.68
C PRO A 126 3.94 -9.50 17.11
N GLU A 127 4.99 -10.31 17.16
CA GLU A 127 6.31 -9.89 17.63
C GLU A 127 7.20 -9.35 16.51
N ASN A 128 6.68 -9.26 15.28
CA ASN A 128 7.45 -8.80 14.13
C ASN A 128 7.67 -7.28 14.13
N ASP A 129 8.84 -6.85 14.59
CA ASP A 129 9.22 -5.42 14.63
C ASP A 129 9.25 -4.74 13.26
N THR A 130 9.50 -5.51 12.19
CA THR A 130 9.47 -4.96 10.82
C THR A 130 8.05 -4.56 10.44
N TYR A 131 7.05 -5.39 10.77
CA TYR A 131 5.64 -5.05 10.50
C TYR A 131 5.19 -3.86 11.35
N LYS A 132 5.56 -3.81 12.64
CA LYS A 132 5.25 -2.66 13.52
C LYS A 132 5.84 -1.37 12.97
N SER A 133 7.09 -1.41 12.51
CA SER A 133 7.79 -0.24 11.97
C SER A 133 7.16 0.23 10.66
N ASN A 134 6.88 -0.70 9.73
CA ASN A 134 6.26 -0.36 8.45
C ASN A 134 4.81 0.13 8.59
N LEU A 135 4.05 -0.42 9.55
CA LEU A 135 2.72 0.08 9.89
C LEU A 135 2.78 1.56 10.31
N LYS A 136 3.68 1.91 11.24
CA LYS A 136 3.87 3.30 11.67
C LYS A 136 4.23 4.23 10.50
N ILE A 137 5.09 3.77 9.59
CA ILE A 137 5.45 4.54 8.38
C ILE A 137 4.21 4.76 7.50
N ALA A 138 3.39 3.72 7.28
CA ALA A 138 2.18 3.84 6.48
C ALA A 138 1.15 4.79 7.11
N GLU A 139 0.95 4.71 8.43
CA GLU A 139 0.08 5.62 9.19
C GLU A 139 0.56 7.08 9.13
N GLN A 140 1.87 7.30 9.25
CA GLN A 140 2.44 8.64 9.14
C GLN A 140 2.22 9.22 7.73
N LYS A 141 2.53 8.45 6.68
CA LYS A 141 2.31 8.88 5.30
C LYS A 141 0.84 9.12 4.99
N GLN A 142 -0.07 8.34 5.58
CA GLN A 142 -1.51 8.59 5.47
C GLN A 142 -1.89 9.94 6.08
N LYS A 143 -1.40 10.26 7.28
CA LYS A 143 -1.65 11.54 7.95
C LYS A 143 -1.13 12.71 7.12
N GLU A 144 0.10 12.62 6.61
CA GLU A 144 0.72 13.62 5.73
C GLU A 144 -0.04 13.81 4.41
N ALA A 145 -0.61 12.74 3.84
CA ALA A 145 -1.44 12.82 2.65
C ALA A 145 -2.83 13.41 2.92
N SER A 146 -3.35 13.24 4.14
CA SER A 146 -4.67 13.75 4.56
C SER A 146 -4.63 15.19 5.11
N SER A 147 -3.45 15.72 5.43
CA SER A 147 -3.32 17.10 5.89
C SER A 147 -3.42 18.08 4.72
N PRO A 148 -4.16 19.20 4.84
CA PRO A 148 -4.33 20.20 3.79
C PRO A 148 -3.06 21.00 3.44
N THR A 149 -1.90 20.57 3.93
CA THR A 149 -0.56 21.14 3.68
C THR A 149 -0.02 20.87 2.29
N ALA A 150 -0.74 20.14 1.43
CA ALA A 150 -0.30 19.77 0.08
C ALA A 150 -0.73 20.75 -1.04
N THR A 151 -1.12 22.00 -0.72
CA THR A 151 -1.20 23.05 -1.74
C THR A 151 0.17 23.69 -1.98
N GLY A 152 1.12 22.91 -2.51
CA GLY A 152 2.25 23.36 -3.35
C GLY A 152 3.26 24.40 -2.84
N LEU A 153 3.05 24.99 -1.67
CA LEU A 153 3.95 25.92 -1.01
C LEU A 153 4.16 25.30 0.36
N GLY A 154 5.41 24.97 0.72
CA GLY A 154 5.78 24.29 1.97
C GLY A 154 5.51 25.09 3.26
N PHE A 155 4.39 25.79 3.31
CA PHE A 155 3.86 26.52 4.45
C PHE A 155 2.83 25.64 5.14
N ASP A 156 3.18 25.20 6.34
CA ASP A 156 2.24 24.56 7.23
C ASP A 156 1.20 25.59 7.71
N MET A 157 -0.04 25.50 7.20
CA MET A 157 -1.14 26.39 7.60
C MET A 157 -1.40 26.30 9.12
N ALA A 158 -1.15 25.15 9.76
CA ALA A 158 -1.31 25.01 11.20
C ALA A 158 -0.26 25.84 11.98
N SER A 159 0.96 25.95 11.46
CA SER A 159 1.99 26.84 12.01
C SER A 159 1.68 28.32 11.76
N LEU A 160 1.01 28.67 10.66
CA LEU A 160 0.59 30.04 10.34
C LEU A 160 -0.59 30.51 11.20
N ILE A 161 -1.57 29.64 11.45
CA ILE A 161 -2.71 29.94 12.33
C ILE A 161 -2.25 30.18 13.78
N ASN A 162 -1.15 29.56 14.20
CA ASN A 162 -0.56 29.78 15.52
C ASN A 162 0.48 30.92 15.55
N ASN A 163 0.76 31.59 14.43
CA ASN A 163 1.73 32.69 14.36
C ASN A 163 1.03 34.05 14.57
N PRO A 164 1.28 34.77 15.68
CA PRO A 164 0.61 36.03 15.99
C PRO A 164 0.82 37.11 14.93
N ALA A 165 1.97 37.13 14.25
CA ALA A 165 2.27 38.11 13.20
C ALA A 165 1.39 37.88 11.97
N PHE A 166 1.16 36.61 11.60
CA PHE A 166 0.32 36.27 10.47
C PHE A 166 -1.18 36.48 10.77
N ILE A 167 -1.63 36.12 11.98
CA ILE A 167 -2.99 36.43 12.45
C ILE A 167 -3.24 37.93 12.42
N SER A 168 -2.27 38.73 12.89
CA SER A 168 -2.37 40.20 12.89
C SER A 168 -2.39 40.78 11.48
N MET A 169 -1.63 40.20 10.54
CA MET A 169 -1.63 40.60 9.14
C MET A 169 -2.95 40.22 8.43
N ALA A 170 -3.48 39.03 8.66
CA ALA A 170 -4.79 38.63 8.15
C ALA A 170 -5.91 39.51 8.76
N ALA A 171 -5.84 39.78 10.06
CA ALA A 171 -6.77 40.67 10.74
C ALA A 171 -6.67 42.11 10.22
N SER A 172 -5.49 42.62 9.90
CA SER A 172 -5.33 43.98 9.36
C SER A 172 -5.86 44.11 7.93
N VAL A 173 -5.70 43.07 7.09
CA VAL A 173 -6.35 43.01 5.77
C VAL A 173 -7.87 42.95 5.91
N MET A 174 -8.38 42.17 6.86
CA MET A 174 -9.81 42.11 7.15
C MET A 174 -10.35 43.40 7.76
N GLN A 175 -9.58 44.12 8.57
CA GLN A 175 -9.94 45.42 9.15
C GLN A 175 -9.72 46.59 8.19
N ASN A 176 -9.13 46.34 7.02
CA ASN A 176 -8.95 47.37 6.01
C ASN A 176 -10.31 47.79 5.46
N GLN A 177 -10.76 48.99 5.82
CA GLN A 177 -12.05 49.56 5.40
C GLN A 177 -12.24 49.55 3.89
N GLN A 178 -11.18 49.73 3.09
CA GLN A 178 -11.28 49.66 1.63
C GLN A 178 -11.58 48.24 1.13
N VAL A 179 -10.96 47.22 1.72
CA VAL A 179 -11.21 45.82 1.35
C VAL A 179 -12.60 45.39 1.78
N GLN A 180 -13.05 45.81 2.96
CA GLN A 180 -14.43 45.59 3.40
C GLN A 180 -15.45 46.28 2.49
N GLN A 181 -15.22 47.55 2.12
CA GLN A 181 -16.11 48.28 1.22
C GLN A 181 -16.15 47.67 -0.17
N LEU A 182 -14.99 47.28 -0.72
CA LEU A 182 -14.90 46.62 -2.01
C LEU A 182 -15.62 45.27 -1.99
N GLY A 183 -15.44 44.48 -0.91
CA GLY A 183 -16.16 43.23 -0.71
C GLY A 183 -17.68 43.43 -0.61
N GLN A 184 -18.13 44.49 0.07
CA GLN A 184 -19.55 44.84 0.15
C GLN A 184 -20.12 45.29 -1.19
N GLN A 185 -19.40 46.14 -1.94
CA GLN A 185 -19.81 46.60 -3.27
C GLN A 185 -19.89 45.42 -4.25
N PHE A 186 -18.92 44.52 -4.22
CA PHE A 186 -18.91 43.33 -5.04
C PHE A 186 -20.06 42.37 -4.69
N ALA A 187 -20.33 42.15 -3.40
CA ALA A 187 -21.46 41.36 -2.96
C ALA A 187 -22.81 41.95 -3.41
N GLN A 188 -22.96 43.27 -3.32
CA GLN A 188 -24.15 43.97 -3.83
C GLN A 188 -24.27 43.87 -5.35
N GLN A 189 -23.16 43.97 -6.08
CA GLN A 189 -23.14 43.87 -7.54
C GLN A 189 -23.51 42.46 -8.01
N ILE A 190 -22.98 41.41 -7.39
CA ILE A 190 -23.37 40.02 -7.68
C ILE A 190 -24.85 39.80 -7.33
N GLN A 191 -25.34 40.34 -6.22
CA GLN A 191 -26.74 40.20 -5.84
C GLN A 191 -27.69 40.85 -6.88
N GLN A 192 -27.26 41.93 -7.52
CA GLN A 192 -28.03 42.59 -8.59
C GLN A 192 -27.92 41.88 -9.95
N GLN A 193 -26.73 41.39 -10.29
CA GLN A 193 -26.47 40.81 -11.61
C GLN A 193 -26.78 39.31 -11.70
N ASN A 194 -26.70 38.58 -10.57
CA ASN A 194 -26.85 37.13 -10.58
C ASN A 194 -27.39 36.59 -9.23
N PRO A 195 -28.69 36.83 -8.92
CA PRO A 195 -29.28 36.48 -7.62
C PRO A 195 -29.31 34.98 -7.34
N GLU A 196 -29.42 34.13 -8.38
CA GLU A 196 -29.40 32.67 -8.23
C GLU A 196 -28.05 32.16 -7.71
N LEU A 197 -26.94 32.80 -8.09
CA LEU A 197 -25.61 32.45 -7.61
C LEU A 197 -25.48 32.66 -6.09
N ILE A 198 -26.07 33.73 -5.56
CA ILE A 198 -26.10 34.00 -4.11
C ILE A 198 -26.90 32.93 -3.37
N GLU A 199 -28.02 32.48 -3.94
CA GLU A 199 -28.86 31.43 -3.36
C GLU A 199 -28.14 30.07 -3.38
N GLN A 200 -27.44 29.74 -4.47
CA GLN A 200 -26.58 28.57 -4.57
C GLN A 200 -25.46 28.60 -3.53
N LEU A 201 -24.76 29.73 -3.37
CA LEU A 201 -23.71 29.90 -2.37
C LEU A 201 -24.26 29.77 -0.95
N ARG A 202 -25.43 30.35 -0.66
CA ARG A 202 -26.10 30.24 0.65
C ARG A 202 -26.45 28.79 0.96
N ASN A 203 -26.99 28.06 -0.02
CA ASN A 203 -27.32 26.65 0.14
C ASN A 203 -26.06 25.79 0.33
N HIS A 204 -24.97 26.12 -0.36
CA HIS A 204 -23.69 25.43 -0.22
C HIS A 204 -23.08 25.63 1.18
N ILE A 205 -23.10 26.87 1.70
CA ILE A 205 -22.63 27.17 3.06
C ILE A 205 -23.50 26.47 4.11
N ARG A 206 -24.84 26.50 3.94
CA ARG A 206 -25.78 25.84 4.86
C ARG A 206 -25.63 24.32 4.87
N SER A 207 -25.28 23.72 3.73
CA SER A 207 -25.00 22.28 3.63
C SER A 207 -23.68 21.88 4.30
N ARG A 208 -22.67 22.78 4.33
CA ARG A 208 -21.41 22.55 5.05
C ARG A 208 -21.52 22.77 6.56
N SER A 209 -22.41 23.64 7.02
CA SER A 209 -22.61 23.87 8.46
C SER A 209 -23.33 22.72 9.18
N PHE A 210 -23.99 21.81 8.46
CA PHE A 210 -24.76 20.70 9.07
C PHE A 210 -23.94 19.41 9.26
N SER A 211 -22.71 19.33 8.77
CA SER A 211 -21.83 18.16 8.96
C SER A 211 -20.79 18.32 10.07
N GLY A 212 -20.87 19.39 10.88
CA GLY A 212 -19.85 19.76 11.87
C GLY A 212 -20.31 19.77 13.33
N SER A 213 -21.54 19.33 13.64
CA SER A 213 -22.07 19.36 15.02
C SER A 213 -22.91 18.13 15.32
N ALA A 214 -22.28 16.96 15.30
CA ALA A 214 -22.81 15.75 15.93
C ALA A 214 -21.75 15.18 16.87
N GLU A 215 -21.41 15.95 17.90
CA GLU A 215 -20.76 15.47 19.11
C GLU A 215 -20.95 16.53 20.21
N GLU A 216 -22.10 16.46 20.90
CA GLU A 216 -22.23 17.02 22.24
C GLU A 216 -23.22 16.15 23.04
N HIS A 217 -22.63 15.39 23.98
CA HIS A 217 -23.14 15.01 25.29
C HIS A 217 -24.65 14.69 25.48
N SER A 218 -24.92 13.40 25.68
CA SER A 218 -25.52 12.87 26.93
C SER A 218 -25.16 11.40 27.10
#